data_AF-A0A661P4C4-F1
#
_entry.id   AF-A0A661P4C4-F1
#
_cell.length_a   1.000
_cell.length_b   1.000
_cell.length_c   1.000
_cell.angle_alpha   90.00
_cell.angle_beta   90.00
_cell.angle_gamma   90.00
#
_symmetry.space_group_name_H-M   'P 1'
#
loop_
_entity.id
_entity.type
_entity.pdbx_description
1 polymer ?
#
loop_
_entity_poly.entity_id
_entity_poly.type
_entity_poly.pdbx_seq_one_letter_code
_entity_poly.pdbx_strand_id
1 'polypeptide(L)'
;MEELENTLGGAFFEGTAIINPAGDEDFFTFTAEAGDWIQVSTEAEPEDDFPIFDTVLTLYNADGSTQLAEADDDTPWTDTDSELFYRVETSGTFCARVIHFSEWAGETPEGDPSYSYRVLMIPTDFTIYDFHNEDSDATTAGSNDTVATAQTDMTYNVGDSGMVFTQLAGVLDPGDDVDVFEIIPPSNTLGVNTTFGPSGTDGYGSTKGPGILNILESNGTTILAQLDYQNGSDGFSQVPV
;
A
#
# COMPACT_ATOMS: atom_id res chain seq x y z
N MET A 1 12.67 -6.05 16.85
CA MET A 1 11.49 -5.18 16.97
C MET A 1 11.18 -4.97 18.44
N GLU A 2 11.02 -3.72 18.84
CA GLU A 2 10.46 -3.30 20.13
C GLU A 2 8.99 -2.92 19.91
N GLU A 3 8.10 -3.34 20.81
CA GLU A 3 6.69 -2.91 20.80
C GLU A 3 6.56 -1.58 21.54
N LEU A 4 5.95 -0.61 20.88
CA LEU A 4 5.76 0.76 21.33
C LEU A 4 4.27 1.12 21.27
N GLU A 5 3.86 2.15 22.01
CA GLU A 5 2.48 2.65 22.04
C GLU A 5 2.45 4.08 21.52
N ASN A 6 1.61 4.36 20.52
CA ASN A 6 1.42 5.70 19.99
C ASN A 6 0.57 6.56 20.96
N THR A 7 0.49 7.87 20.69
CA THR A 7 -0.23 8.81 21.57
C THR A 7 -1.75 8.60 21.63
N LEU A 8 -2.29 7.77 20.73
CA LEU A 8 -3.70 7.37 20.66
C LEU A 8 -3.95 6.02 21.35
N GLY A 9 -2.91 5.37 21.90
CA GLY A 9 -2.98 4.07 22.58
C GLY A 9 -2.88 2.86 21.66
N GLY A 10 -2.52 3.05 20.39
CA GLY A 10 -2.28 1.96 19.44
C GLY A 10 -0.86 1.42 19.56
N ALA A 11 -0.71 0.11 19.66
CA ALA A 11 0.59 -0.55 19.62
C ALA A 11 1.16 -0.54 18.20
N PHE A 12 2.47 -0.34 18.06
CA PHE A 12 3.23 -0.52 16.83
C PHE A 12 4.60 -1.14 17.16
N PHE A 13 5.32 -1.64 16.16
CA PHE A 13 6.64 -2.21 16.36
C PHE A 13 7.71 -1.42 15.60
N GLU A 14 8.84 -1.17 16.24
CA GLU A 14 9.99 -0.47 15.65
C GLU A 14 11.26 -1.33 15.71
N GLY A 15 12.06 -1.26 14.66
CA GLY A 15 13.40 -1.83 14.58
C GLY A 15 14.37 -0.85 13.96
N THR A 16 15.65 -0.95 14.32
CA THR A 16 16.73 -0.23 13.65
C THR A 16 17.77 -1.23 13.18
N ALA A 17 18.31 -1.00 11.99
CA ALA A 17 19.41 -1.80 11.45
C ALA A 17 20.26 -0.98 10.47
N ILE A 18 21.25 -1.63 9.88
CA ILE A 18 22.21 -1.04 8.94
C ILE A 18 22.48 -2.09 7.88
N ILE A 19 22.23 -1.78 6.60
CA ILE A 19 22.62 -2.65 5.48
C ILE A 19 24.13 -2.59 5.30
N ASN A 20 24.85 -3.52 5.96
CA ASN A 20 26.30 -3.62 5.85
C ASN A 20 26.79 -5.00 6.33
N PRO A 21 27.52 -5.76 5.48
CA PRO A 21 28.25 -5.33 4.28
C PRO A 21 27.38 -5.19 3.02
N ALA A 22 28.01 -4.92 1.87
CA ALA A 22 27.32 -5.00 0.58
C ALA A 22 26.64 -6.37 0.37
N GLY A 23 25.36 -6.36 -0.01
CA GLY A 23 24.52 -7.56 -0.13
C GLY A 23 24.05 -8.13 1.20
N ASP A 24 23.91 -7.28 2.22
CA ASP A 24 23.32 -7.65 3.50
C ASP A 24 21.80 -7.68 3.40
N GLU A 25 21.20 -8.66 4.09
CA GLU A 25 19.76 -8.87 4.13
C GLU A 25 19.33 -8.91 5.60
N ASP A 26 18.51 -7.95 6.00
CA ASP A 26 18.02 -7.83 7.36
C ASP A 26 16.60 -8.40 7.48
N PHE A 27 16.36 -9.20 8.52
CA PHE A 27 15.08 -9.86 8.76
C PHE A 27 14.48 -9.50 10.12
N PHE A 28 13.21 -9.09 10.11
CA PHE A 28 12.45 -8.70 11.29
C PHE A 28 11.18 -9.51 11.40
N THR A 29 10.81 -9.91 12.61
CA THR A 29 9.58 -10.65 12.85
C THR A 29 8.65 -9.89 13.79
N PHE A 30 7.35 -10.01 13.54
CA PHE A 30 6.28 -9.43 14.34
C PHE A 30 5.05 -10.34 14.30
N THR A 31 4.08 -10.11 15.17
CA THR A 31 2.82 -10.85 15.20
C THR A 31 1.66 -9.94 14.83
N ALA A 32 0.70 -10.46 14.06
CA ALA A 32 -0.54 -9.77 13.72
C ALA A 32 -1.72 -10.76 13.73
N GLU A 33 -2.94 -10.24 13.90
CA GLU A 33 -4.17 -11.05 13.95
C GLU A 33 -4.90 -11.03 12.61
N ALA A 34 -5.59 -12.13 12.29
CA ALA A 34 -6.40 -12.23 11.08
C ALA A 34 -7.47 -11.13 11.03
N GLY A 35 -7.57 -10.46 9.89
CA GLY A 35 -8.47 -9.35 9.63
C GLY A 35 -7.84 -7.97 9.81
N ASP A 36 -6.73 -7.87 10.54
CA ASP A 36 -6.01 -6.60 10.71
C ASP A 36 -5.40 -6.15 9.38
N TRP A 37 -5.40 -4.85 9.14
CA TRP A 37 -4.46 -4.25 8.20
C TRP A 37 -3.18 -3.90 8.92
N ILE A 38 -2.06 -4.14 8.25
CA ILE A 38 -0.75 -3.73 8.72
C ILE A 38 -0.10 -2.86 7.66
N GLN A 39 0.47 -1.74 8.10
CA GLN A 39 1.45 -0.97 7.33
C GLN A 39 2.83 -1.45 7.76
N VAL A 40 3.69 -1.72 6.79
CA VAL A 40 5.11 -1.98 7.02
C VAL A 40 5.89 -1.00 6.17
N SER A 41 6.74 -0.21 6.80
CA SER A 41 7.55 0.79 6.11
C SER A 41 8.98 0.82 6.61
N THR A 42 9.86 1.33 5.78
CA THR A 42 11.21 1.73 6.16
C THR A 42 11.29 3.25 6.26
N GLU A 43 12.23 3.72 7.07
CA GLU A 43 12.67 5.11 7.07
C GLU A 43 14.20 5.10 7.03
N ALA A 44 14.74 5.20 5.83
CA ALA A 44 16.15 5.31 5.51
C ALA A 44 16.56 6.78 5.57
N GLU A 45 17.63 7.10 6.30
CA GLU A 45 18.11 8.49 6.45
C GLU A 45 17.00 9.47 6.90
N PRO A 46 16.62 9.51 8.19
CA PRO A 46 15.52 10.36 8.70
C PRO A 46 15.73 11.88 8.50
N GLU A 47 16.86 12.28 7.90
CA GLU A 47 17.32 13.64 7.64
C GLU A 47 17.43 13.94 6.14
N ASP A 48 17.14 12.98 5.24
CA ASP A 48 17.23 13.07 3.77
C ASP A 48 18.61 13.58 3.26
N ASP A 49 19.68 13.33 4.02
CA ASP A 49 21.02 13.78 3.66
C ASP A 49 21.72 12.79 2.71
N PHE A 50 22.42 13.30 1.71
CA PHE A 50 23.14 12.45 0.73
C PHE A 50 24.31 11.68 1.39
N PRO A 51 24.51 10.39 1.10
CA PRO A 51 23.84 9.57 0.09
C PRO A 51 22.46 9.07 0.52
N ILE A 52 21.49 9.20 -0.38
CA ILE A 52 20.15 8.64 -0.21
C ILE A 52 20.29 7.12 -0.25
N PHE A 53 19.83 6.46 0.82
CA PHE A 53 19.78 5.00 0.92
C PHE A 53 18.40 4.53 0.46
N ASP A 54 18.40 3.56 -0.46
CA ASP A 54 17.21 3.09 -1.17
C ASP A 54 16.90 1.65 -0.75
N THR A 55 15.78 1.51 -0.04
CA THR A 55 15.34 0.25 0.57
C THR A 55 14.43 -0.52 -0.37
N VAL A 56 14.42 -1.85 -0.21
CA VAL A 56 13.34 -2.70 -0.72
C VAL A 56 12.86 -3.58 0.41
N LEU A 57 11.56 -3.53 0.66
CA LEU A 57 10.88 -4.26 1.71
C LEU A 57 10.10 -5.44 1.12
N THR A 58 10.30 -6.64 1.64
CA THR A 58 9.53 -7.84 1.29
C THR A 58 8.88 -8.44 2.53
N LEU A 59 7.57 -8.66 2.50
CA LEU A 59 6.84 -9.37 3.55
C LEU A 59 6.69 -10.86 3.20
N TYR A 60 6.97 -11.72 4.17
CA TYR A 60 6.82 -13.16 4.10
C TYR A 60 5.87 -13.68 5.18
N ASN A 61 5.31 -14.86 4.93
CA ASN A 61 4.60 -15.64 5.94
C ASN A 61 5.52 -16.08 7.11
N ALA A 62 4.92 -16.67 8.15
CA ALA A 62 5.60 -17.03 9.39
C ALA A 62 6.87 -17.87 9.26
N ASP A 63 6.93 -18.75 8.26
CA ASP A 63 8.06 -19.65 8.04
C ASP A 63 9.06 -19.13 6.98
N GLY A 64 8.83 -17.91 6.47
CA GLY A 64 9.68 -17.27 5.46
C GLY A 64 9.63 -17.93 4.08
N SER A 65 8.73 -18.89 3.86
CA SER A 65 8.70 -19.70 2.64
C SER A 65 7.88 -19.07 1.50
N THR A 66 6.94 -18.20 1.85
CA THR A 66 5.99 -17.59 0.91
C THR A 66 6.08 -16.07 1.01
N GLN A 67 6.48 -15.43 -0.08
CA GLN A 67 6.38 -13.98 -0.23
C GLN A 67 4.91 -13.59 -0.31
N LEU A 68 4.53 -12.61 0.50
CA LEU A 68 3.17 -12.09 0.63
C LEU A 68 3.06 -10.70 -0.01
N ALA A 69 4.10 -9.88 0.11
CA ALA A 69 4.18 -8.56 -0.49
C ALA A 69 5.65 -8.09 -0.67
N GLU A 70 5.90 -7.09 -1.51
CA GLU A 70 7.17 -6.42 -1.80
C GLU A 70 6.98 -4.99 -2.35
N ALA A 71 7.63 -4.00 -1.75
CA ALA A 71 7.66 -2.63 -2.25
C ALA A 71 9.08 -2.06 -2.19
N ASP A 72 9.45 -1.24 -3.16
CA ASP A 72 10.70 -0.48 -3.22
C ASP A 72 10.50 0.96 -2.76
N ASP A 73 9.45 1.65 -3.22
CA ASP A 73 9.15 3.04 -2.81
C ASP A 73 7.74 3.16 -2.15
N ASP A 74 7.57 4.08 -1.19
CA ASP A 74 6.28 4.54 -0.65
C ASP A 74 5.54 5.36 -1.71
N THR A 75 6.23 6.38 -2.20
CA THR A 75 5.77 7.16 -3.36
C THR A 75 6.81 7.04 -4.47
N PRO A 76 6.50 6.26 -5.53
CA PRO A 76 7.40 6.03 -6.65
C PRO A 76 8.03 7.33 -7.16
N TRP A 77 9.35 7.30 -7.39
CA TRP A 77 10.15 8.40 -7.96
C TRP A 77 10.32 9.65 -7.08
N THR A 78 9.72 9.69 -5.90
CA THR A 78 9.81 10.84 -4.99
C THR A 78 10.34 10.50 -3.61
N ASP A 79 10.28 9.23 -3.25
CA ASP A 79 10.77 8.68 -1.99
C ASP A 79 11.57 7.40 -2.27
N THR A 80 12.54 7.08 -1.43
CA THR A 80 13.36 5.85 -1.46
C THR A 80 13.10 4.96 -0.24
N ASP A 81 12.25 5.43 0.67
CA ASP A 81 11.65 4.62 1.72
C ASP A 81 10.62 3.69 1.11
N SER A 82 10.62 2.42 1.51
CA SER A 82 9.63 1.45 1.07
C SER A 82 8.41 1.47 1.99
N GLU A 83 7.21 1.38 1.42
CA GLU A 83 5.97 1.17 2.18
C GLU A 83 5.08 0.11 1.52
N LEU A 84 4.49 -0.76 2.33
CA LEU A 84 3.44 -1.67 1.91
C LEU A 84 2.32 -1.73 2.94
N PHE A 85 1.11 -2.01 2.45
CA PHE A 85 -0.04 -2.36 3.28
C PHE A 85 -0.43 -3.81 3.01
N TYR A 86 -0.74 -4.56 4.06
CA TYR A 86 -1.13 -5.95 3.92
C TYR A 86 -2.31 -6.27 4.83
N ARG A 87 -3.31 -6.96 4.27
CA ARG A 87 -4.44 -7.51 5.04
C ARG A 87 -4.09 -8.90 5.54
N VAL A 88 -4.09 -9.07 6.86
CA VAL A 88 -3.68 -10.31 7.49
C VAL A 88 -4.75 -11.39 7.30
N GLU A 89 -4.48 -12.40 6.48
CA GLU A 89 -5.44 -13.50 6.25
C GLU A 89 -5.49 -14.51 7.42
N THR A 90 -4.36 -14.74 8.08
CA THR A 90 -4.23 -15.73 9.16
C THR A 90 -3.37 -15.16 10.28
N SER A 91 -3.88 -15.19 11.51
CA SER A 91 -3.14 -14.75 12.69
C SER A 91 -1.83 -15.52 12.82
N GLY A 92 -0.75 -14.82 13.12
CA GLY A 92 0.54 -15.46 13.29
C GLY A 92 1.71 -14.50 13.33
N THR A 93 2.90 -15.10 13.25
CA THR A 93 4.14 -14.35 13.06
C THR A 93 4.34 -14.08 11.57
N PHE A 94 4.87 -12.93 11.22
CA PHE A 94 5.27 -12.55 9.87
C PHE A 94 6.74 -12.17 9.86
N CYS A 95 7.37 -12.21 8.68
CA CYS A 95 8.78 -11.87 8.51
C CYS A 95 8.93 -10.78 7.45
N ALA A 96 9.42 -9.62 7.83
CA ALA A 96 9.82 -8.56 6.92
C ALA A 96 11.31 -8.70 6.61
N ARG A 97 11.66 -8.71 5.32
CA ARG A 97 13.02 -8.64 4.82
C ARG A 97 13.26 -7.25 4.26
N VAL A 98 14.38 -6.64 4.61
CA VAL A 98 14.84 -5.38 4.01
C VAL A 98 16.20 -5.61 3.34
N ILE A 99 16.32 -5.15 2.11
CA ILE A 99 17.56 -5.18 1.32
C ILE A 99 17.79 -3.80 0.70
N HIS A 100 18.98 -3.57 0.14
CA HIS A 100 19.23 -2.41 -0.71
C HIS A 100 18.64 -2.64 -2.11
N PHE A 101 18.07 -1.59 -2.71
CA PHE A 101 17.61 -1.58 -4.11
C PHE A 101 18.61 -2.16 -5.13
N SER A 102 19.92 -1.90 -4.98
CA SER A 102 20.94 -2.42 -5.89
C SER A 102 20.93 -3.95 -6.01
N GLU A 103 20.58 -4.66 -4.92
CA GLU A 103 20.41 -6.10 -4.94
C GLU A 103 19.14 -6.53 -5.67
N TRP A 104 18.01 -5.87 -5.38
CA TRP A 104 16.73 -6.12 -6.04
C TRP A 104 16.80 -5.89 -7.57
N ALA A 105 17.46 -4.80 -7.98
CA ALA A 105 17.65 -4.43 -9.38
C ALA A 105 18.67 -5.33 -10.12
N GLY A 106 19.34 -6.25 -9.41
CA GLY A 106 20.37 -7.12 -9.97
C GLY A 106 21.65 -6.39 -10.37
N GLU A 107 21.93 -5.26 -9.72
CA GLU A 107 23.15 -4.47 -9.90
C GLU A 107 24.30 -5.03 -9.04
N THR A 108 25.38 -4.27 -8.89
CA THR A 108 26.42 -4.63 -7.92
C THR A 108 25.89 -4.31 -6.53
N PRO A 109 25.75 -5.29 -5.61
CA PRO A 109 25.19 -5.01 -4.30
C PRO A 109 25.98 -3.93 -3.57
N GLU A 110 25.25 -3.03 -2.92
CA GLU A 110 25.77 -1.94 -2.10
C GLU A 110 25.46 -2.19 -0.62
N GLY A 111 26.20 -1.49 0.24
CA GLY A 111 26.11 -1.59 1.70
C GLY A 111 27.24 -0.78 2.33
N ASP A 112 26.90 0.05 3.33
CA ASP A 112 27.84 0.93 4.01
C ASP A 112 27.42 1.08 5.49
N PRO A 113 28.36 1.22 6.44
CA PRO A 113 28.02 1.54 7.83
C PRO A 113 27.13 2.78 8.03
N SER A 114 26.98 3.67 7.04
CA SER A 114 26.04 4.78 7.08
C SER A 114 24.63 4.44 6.62
N TYR A 115 24.37 3.28 5.97
CA TYR A 115 23.03 2.90 5.48
C TYR A 115 22.13 2.41 6.61
N SER A 116 21.93 3.26 7.61
CA SER A 116 21.08 3.01 8.75
C SER A 116 19.64 3.37 8.43
N TYR A 117 18.71 2.59 8.96
CA TYR A 117 17.29 2.81 8.74
C TYR A 117 16.47 2.32 9.93
N ARG A 118 15.23 2.79 9.98
CA ARG A 118 14.18 2.23 10.83
C ARG A 118 13.24 1.37 10.01
N VAL A 119 12.70 0.34 10.64
CA VAL A 119 11.53 -0.38 10.13
C VAL A 119 10.39 -0.18 11.10
N LEU A 120 9.24 0.19 10.58
CA LEU A 120 8.01 0.40 11.33
C LEU A 120 6.98 -0.63 10.88
N MET A 121 6.27 -1.21 11.84
CA MET A 121 5.15 -2.10 11.61
C MET A 121 3.98 -1.59 12.43
N ILE A 122 2.99 -1.05 11.74
CA ILE A 122 1.88 -0.33 12.35
C ILE A 122 0.60 -1.11 12.02
N PRO A 123 -0.08 -1.71 13.02
CA PRO A 123 -1.46 -2.11 12.87
C PRO A 123 -2.29 -0.88 12.48
N THR A 124 -2.87 -0.92 11.29
CA THR A 124 -3.62 0.17 10.70
C THR A 124 -5.10 -0.13 10.85
N ASP A 125 -5.76 0.60 11.74
CA ASP A 125 -7.22 0.59 11.79
C ASP A 125 -7.73 1.70 10.88
N PHE A 126 -8.07 1.38 9.64
CA PHE A 126 -8.55 2.40 8.73
C PHE A 126 -9.89 3.03 9.19
N THR A 127 -10.64 2.39 10.10
CA THR A 127 -11.90 2.94 10.61
C THR A 127 -11.71 4.22 11.43
N ILE A 128 -10.48 4.54 11.84
CA ILE A 128 -10.17 5.80 12.52
C ILE A 128 -10.15 7.01 11.55
N TYR A 129 -10.06 6.78 10.24
CA TYR A 129 -10.10 7.83 9.24
C TYR A 129 -11.55 8.10 8.81
N ASP A 130 -12.01 9.33 8.99
CA ASP A 130 -13.40 9.76 8.65
C ASP A 130 -13.78 9.61 7.16
N PHE A 131 -12.81 9.31 6.30
CA PHE A 131 -12.94 9.15 4.84
C PHE A 131 -12.53 7.76 4.35
N HIS A 132 -12.53 6.79 5.27
CA HIS A 132 -12.30 5.39 4.98
C HIS A 132 -13.56 4.73 4.42
N ASN A 133 -13.35 3.95 3.37
CA ASN A 133 -14.34 3.06 2.81
C ASN A 133 -13.74 1.67 2.72
N GLU A 134 -14.50 0.67 3.13
CA GLU A 134 -14.16 -0.73 2.91
C GLU A 134 -15.00 -1.23 1.74
N ASP A 135 -14.39 -2.02 0.87
CA ASP A 135 -15.11 -2.83 -0.09
C ASP A 135 -16.12 -3.73 0.66
N SER A 136 -17.38 -3.63 0.26
CA SER A 136 -18.51 -4.28 0.91
C SER A 136 -18.56 -5.79 0.73
N ASP A 137 -17.78 -6.35 -0.19
CA ASP A 137 -17.86 -7.76 -0.57
C ASP A 137 -16.59 -8.59 -0.46
N ALA A 138 -15.60 -8.11 0.29
CA ALA A 138 -14.31 -8.74 0.62
C ALA A 138 -14.33 -10.20 1.17
N THR A 139 -15.48 -10.87 1.22
CA THR A 139 -15.65 -12.30 1.51
C THR A 139 -16.73 -13.02 0.66
N THR A 140 -17.43 -12.34 -0.26
CA THR A 140 -18.49 -12.89 -1.10
C THR A 140 -18.60 -12.13 -2.43
N ALA A 141 -17.92 -12.62 -3.47
CA ALA A 141 -18.07 -12.16 -4.85
C ALA A 141 -19.53 -11.82 -5.23
N GLY A 142 -19.75 -10.65 -5.83
CA GLY A 142 -20.97 -10.30 -6.54
C GLY A 142 -21.82 -9.21 -5.91
N SER A 143 -21.33 -8.45 -4.94
CA SER A 143 -22.11 -7.39 -4.29
C SER A 143 -21.88 -6.02 -4.92
N ASN A 144 -20.68 -5.72 -5.43
CA ASN A 144 -20.35 -4.46 -6.10
C ASN A 144 -19.74 -4.60 -7.51
N ASP A 145 -19.83 -5.77 -8.15
CA ASP A 145 -19.05 -6.05 -9.37
C ASP A 145 -19.59 -5.47 -10.67
N THR A 146 -20.67 -4.71 -10.59
CA THR A 146 -21.28 -4.09 -11.76
C THR A 146 -21.67 -2.67 -11.44
N VAL A 147 -21.75 -1.82 -12.47
CA VAL A 147 -22.32 -0.47 -12.34
C VAL A 147 -23.71 -0.48 -11.70
N ALA A 148 -24.53 -1.50 -11.98
CA ALA A 148 -25.87 -1.59 -11.42
C ALA A 148 -25.88 -1.91 -9.91
N THR A 149 -24.77 -2.44 -9.40
CA THR A 149 -24.59 -2.83 -8.00
C THR A 149 -23.48 -2.03 -7.32
N ALA A 150 -23.03 -0.93 -7.94
CA ALA A 150 -21.91 -0.15 -7.46
C ALA A 150 -22.12 0.26 -5.99
N GLN A 151 -21.07 0.16 -5.19
CA GLN A 151 -21.09 0.63 -3.81
C GLN A 151 -21.25 2.15 -3.78
N THR A 152 -22.31 2.62 -3.12
CA THR A 152 -22.66 4.04 -3.01
C THR A 152 -22.28 4.60 -1.63
N ASP A 153 -22.52 5.90 -1.44
CA ASP A 153 -22.35 6.60 -0.16
C ASP A 153 -20.90 6.63 0.36
N MET A 154 -19.95 6.65 -0.57
CA MET A 154 -18.52 6.77 -0.26
C MET A 154 -18.22 8.05 0.55
N THR A 155 -17.46 7.90 1.62
CA THR A 155 -16.96 8.99 2.44
C THR A 155 -15.70 9.60 1.82
N TYR A 156 -15.52 10.91 2.01
CA TYR A 156 -14.38 11.63 1.45
C TYR A 156 -14.04 12.87 2.28
N ASN A 157 -12.78 13.31 2.18
CA ASN A 157 -12.28 14.55 2.74
C ASN A 157 -12.06 15.58 1.62
N VAL A 158 -12.33 16.86 1.91
CA VAL A 158 -12.02 17.97 0.99
C VAL A 158 -10.82 18.71 1.57
N GLY A 159 -9.67 18.52 0.92
CA GLY A 159 -8.45 19.22 1.32
C GLY A 159 -8.51 20.72 1.02
N ASP A 160 -7.64 21.50 1.65
CA ASP A 160 -7.59 22.97 1.52
C ASP A 160 -7.38 23.46 0.08
N SER A 161 -6.86 22.61 -0.80
CA SER A 161 -6.67 22.87 -2.24
C SER A 161 -7.94 22.64 -3.08
N GLY A 162 -9.06 22.22 -2.48
CA GLY A 162 -10.29 21.83 -3.21
C GLY A 162 -10.20 20.45 -3.88
N MET A 163 -9.18 19.66 -3.54
CA MET A 163 -9.05 18.26 -3.94
C MET A 163 -9.89 17.38 -3.01
N VAL A 164 -10.53 16.36 -3.59
CA VAL A 164 -11.29 15.36 -2.84
C VAL A 164 -10.43 14.11 -2.69
N PHE A 165 -10.28 13.68 -1.45
CA PHE A 165 -9.52 12.48 -1.08
C PHE A 165 -10.49 11.45 -0.50
N THR A 166 -10.41 10.22 -0.99
CA THR A 166 -11.12 9.08 -0.42
C THR A 166 -10.15 7.92 -0.34
N GLN A 167 -10.21 7.17 0.75
CA GLN A 167 -9.46 5.94 0.90
C GLN A 167 -10.43 4.78 0.74
N LEU A 168 -10.00 3.79 -0.05
CA LEU A 168 -10.73 2.57 -0.26
C LEU A 168 -9.80 1.41 0.07
N ALA A 169 -10.11 0.70 1.15
CA ALA A 169 -9.48 -0.56 1.52
C ALA A 169 -10.36 -1.70 0.99
N GLY A 170 -9.77 -2.71 0.38
CA GLY A 170 -10.55 -3.81 -0.21
C GLY A 170 -9.68 -4.96 -0.66
N VAL A 171 -10.32 -6.08 -0.98
CA VAL A 171 -9.65 -7.23 -1.57
C VAL A 171 -10.20 -7.37 -2.97
N LEU A 172 -9.33 -7.26 -3.99
CA LEU A 172 -9.67 -7.77 -5.31
C LEU A 172 -9.58 -9.30 -5.21
N ASP A 173 -10.73 -9.98 -5.21
CA ASP A 173 -10.79 -11.43 -5.15
C ASP A 173 -9.99 -12.04 -6.32
N PRO A 174 -9.29 -13.18 -6.13
CA PRO A 174 -8.54 -13.80 -7.22
C PRO A 174 -9.44 -14.18 -8.40
N GLY A 175 -9.13 -13.67 -9.61
CA GLY A 175 -9.84 -14.03 -10.84
C GLY A 175 -10.18 -12.83 -11.71
N ASP A 176 -11.34 -12.88 -12.36
CA ASP A 176 -11.95 -11.75 -13.08
C ASP A 176 -12.80 -10.90 -12.13
N ASP A 177 -12.32 -10.69 -10.90
CA ASP A 177 -13.03 -9.88 -9.93
C ASP A 177 -12.99 -8.40 -10.34
N VAL A 178 -14.11 -7.73 -10.13
CA VAL A 178 -14.32 -6.34 -10.51
C VAL A 178 -15.02 -5.71 -9.32
N ASP A 179 -14.50 -4.60 -8.83
CA ASP A 179 -15.21 -3.76 -7.88
C ASP A 179 -15.64 -2.44 -8.53
N VAL A 180 -16.88 -2.04 -8.27
CA VAL A 180 -17.43 -0.78 -8.78
C VAL A 180 -17.89 0.11 -7.63
N PHE A 181 -17.31 1.30 -7.55
CA PHE A 181 -17.64 2.32 -6.55
C PHE A 181 -18.23 3.56 -7.22
N GLU A 182 -19.28 4.13 -6.62
CA GLU A 182 -19.83 5.42 -7.03
C GLU A 182 -19.25 6.54 -6.16
N ILE A 183 -18.57 7.49 -6.80
CA ILE A 183 -18.07 8.71 -6.15
C ILE A 183 -18.87 9.90 -6.69
N ILE A 184 -19.54 10.61 -5.77
CA ILE A 184 -20.26 11.86 -6.07
C ILE A 184 -19.48 13.02 -5.44
N PRO A 185 -18.50 13.61 -6.16
CA PRO A 185 -17.71 14.69 -5.59
C PRO A 185 -18.53 15.99 -5.46
N PRO A 186 -18.23 16.88 -4.50
CA PRO A 186 -18.85 18.20 -4.41
C PRO A 186 -18.67 19.04 -5.69
N SER A 187 -19.58 19.99 -5.89
CA SER A 187 -19.45 20.97 -6.98
C SER A 187 -18.11 21.74 -6.87
N ASN A 188 -17.38 21.85 -7.98
CA ASN A 188 -16.04 22.45 -8.11
C ASN A 188 -14.88 21.60 -7.58
N THR A 189 -15.06 20.29 -7.42
CA THR A 189 -13.94 19.37 -7.17
C THR A 189 -12.92 19.48 -8.29
N LEU A 190 -11.65 19.71 -7.96
CA LEU A 190 -10.60 19.86 -8.98
C LEU A 190 -10.03 18.52 -9.45
N GLY A 191 -10.20 17.47 -8.65
CA GLY A 191 -9.80 16.11 -8.96
C GLY A 191 -10.17 15.15 -7.84
N VAL A 192 -10.26 13.87 -8.20
CA VAL A 192 -10.41 12.74 -7.28
C VAL A 192 -9.11 11.96 -7.28
N ASN A 193 -8.62 11.63 -6.08
CA ASN A 193 -7.52 10.70 -5.89
C ASN A 193 -8.06 9.47 -5.15
N THR A 194 -7.65 8.30 -5.61
CA THR A 194 -7.99 7.02 -5.00
C THR A 194 -6.73 6.17 -4.95
N THR A 195 -6.36 5.73 -3.75
CA THR A 195 -5.28 4.77 -3.53
C THR A 195 -5.91 3.40 -3.29
N PHE A 196 -5.38 2.38 -3.96
CA PHE A 196 -5.78 0.99 -3.77
C PHE A 196 -4.64 0.24 -3.09
N GLY A 197 -4.87 -0.23 -1.88
CA GLY A 197 -3.99 -1.19 -1.20
C GLY A 197 -4.60 -2.58 -1.37
N PRO A 198 -4.11 -3.42 -2.28
CA PRO A 198 -4.64 -4.76 -2.44
C PRO A 198 -4.11 -5.69 -1.36
N SER A 199 -4.81 -6.80 -1.14
CA SER A 199 -4.31 -7.90 -0.32
C SER A 199 -3.54 -8.91 -1.17
N GLY A 200 -2.49 -9.50 -0.60
CA GLY A 200 -1.69 -10.53 -1.25
C GLY A 200 -0.58 -9.96 -2.14
N THR A 201 0.04 -10.82 -2.95
CA THR A 201 1.20 -10.46 -3.79
C THR A 201 0.84 -9.63 -5.01
N ASP A 202 -0.30 -8.92 -5.04
CA ASP A 202 -0.80 -8.23 -6.22
C ASP A 202 -1.19 -6.77 -5.88
N GLY A 203 -0.20 -5.99 -5.42
CA GLY A 203 -0.15 -4.52 -5.42
C GLY A 203 0.07 -3.88 -4.03
N TYR A 204 0.44 -2.59 -4.04
CA TYR A 204 0.99 -1.84 -2.89
C TYR A 204 1.91 -2.68 -1.99
N GLY A 205 2.85 -3.34 -2.67
CA GLY A 205 3.51 -4.54 -2.18
C GLY A 205 3.68 -5.63 -3.25
N SER A 206 3.81 -5.34 -4.55
CA SER A 206 4.30 -6.35 -5.51
C SER A 206 4.72 -5.75 -6.84
N THR A 207 5.58 -6.48 -7.56
CA THR A 207 5.83 -6.44 -9.02
C THR A 207 4.58 -6.42 -9.94
N LYS A 208 3.36 -6.28 -9.40
CA LYS A 208 2.08 -6.16 -10.13
C LYS A 208 1.12 -5.20 -9.41
N GLY A 209 0.60 -4.19 -10.11
CA GLY A 209 -0.41 -3.25 -9.59
C GLY A 209 -1.85 -3.68 -9.86
N PRO A 210 -2.85 -2.83 -9.59
CA PRO A 210 -4.29 -3.18 -9.47
C PRO A 210 -4.98 -3.59 -10.79
N GLY A 211 -4.23 -4.03 -11.81
CA GLY A 211 -4.75 -4.35 -13.12
C GLY A 211 -5.20 -3.09 -13.86
N ILE A 212 -6.51 -2.98 -14.10
CA ILE A 212 -7.13 -1.87 -14.85
C ILE A 212 -8.06 -1.09 -13.94
N LEU A 213 -7.78 0.21 -13.75
CA LEU A 213 -8.70 1.15 -13.13
C LEU A 213 -9.45 1.92 -14.22
N ASN A 214 -10.77 1.78 -14.27
CA ASN A 214 -11.62 2.56 -15.17
C ASN A 214 -12.38 3.63 -14.40
N ILE A 215 -12.34 4.86 -14.91
CA ILE A 215 -13.24 5.93 -14.48
C ILE A 215 -14.33 6.04 -15.55
N LEU A 216 -15.56 5.79 -15.14
CA LEU A 216 -16.72 5.79 -16.03
C LEU A 216 -17.52 7.09 -15.89
N GLU A 217 -18.18 7.52 -16.97
CA GLU A 217 -19.23 8.53 -16.90
C GLU A 217 -20.41 7.97 -16.08
N SER A 218 -21.29 8.84 -15.56
CA SER A 218 -22.48 8.44 -14.79
C SER A 218 -23.44 7.49 -15.51
N ASN A 219 -23.25 7.27 -16.81
CA ASN A 219 -23.98 6.27 -17.58
C ASN A 219 -23.45 4.83 -17.40
N GLY A 220 -22.29 4.66 -16.76
CA GLY A 220 -21.65 3.37 -16.47
C GLY A 220 -21.08 2.61 -17.66
N THR A 221 -20.96 3.24 -18.82
CA THR A 221 -20.54 2.57 -20.06
C THR A 221 -19.47 3.34 -20.82
N THR A 222 -19.42 4.66 -20.69
CA THR A 222 -18.36 5.49 -21.27
C THR A 222 -17.16 5.53 -20.34
N ILE A 223 -16.01 5.00 -20.76
CA ILE A 223 -14.74 5.20 -20.05
C ILE A 223 -14.25 6.63 -20.32
N LEU A 224 -14.09 7.42 -19.25
CA LEU A 224 -13.55 8.78 -19.27
C LEU A 224 -12.03 8.77 -19.11
N ALA A 225 -11.50 7.88 -18.27
CA ALA A 225 -10.08 7.66 -18.06
C ALA A 225 -9.81 6.20 -17.68
N GLN A 226 -8.62 5.72 -17.98
CA GLN A 226 -8.17 4.37 -17.65
C GLN A 226 -6.71 4.40 -17.19
N LEU A 227 -6.41 3.74 -16.09
CA LEU A 227 -5.06 3.27 -15.78
C LEU A 227 -4.97 1.79 -16.12
N ASP A 228 -3.85 1.38 -16.69
CA ASP A 228 -3.56 -0.01 -16.98
C ASP A 228 -2.12 -0.27 -16.53
N TYR A 229 -2.00 -1.01 -15.43
CA TYR A 229 -0.71 -1.34 -14.85
C TYR A 229 0.21 -2.06 -15.85
N GLN A 230 -0.34 -2.85 -16.77
CA GLN A 230 0.47 -3.54 -17.79
C GLN A 230 1.18 -2.59 -18.75
N ASN A 231 0.72 -1.34 -18.83
CA ASN A 231 1.34 -0.28 -19.63
C ASN A 231 2.22 0.66 -18.79
N GLY A 232 2.53 0.31 -17.54
CA GLY A 232 3.46 1.04 -16.67
C GLY A 232 2.82 2.17 -15.86
N SER A 233 1.51 2.14 -15.61
CA SER A 233 0.88 3.06 -14.65
C SER A 233 1.08 2.57 -13.21
N ASP A 234 1.53 3.45 -12.33
CA ASP A 234 1.90 3.23 -10.93
C ASP A 234 0.74 3.44 -9.94
N GLY A 235 -0.51 3.31 -10.41
CA GLY A 235 -1.70 3.40 -9.55
C GLY A 235 -2.24 4.83 -9.32
N PHE A 236 -1.60 5.86 -9.86
CA PHE A 236 -2.09 7.25 -9.74
C PHE A 236 -2.96 7.66 -10.94
N SER A 237 -4.23 8.03 -10.69
CA SER A 237 -5.10 8.70 -11.67
C SER A 237 -5.62 10.00 -11.09
N GLN A 238 -5.44 11.09 -11.83
CA GLN A 238 -6.07 12.38 -11.56
C GLN A 238 -6.96 12.73 -12.75
N VAL A 239 -8.28 12.79 -12.53
CA VAL A 239 -9.24 13.25 -13.54
C VAL A 239 -9.74 14.64 -13.15
N PRO A 240 -9.62 15.64 -14.03
CA PRO A 240 -10.30 16.92 -13.84
C PRO A 240 -11.81 16.70 -13.88
N VAL A 241 -12.51 17.15 -12.84
CA VAL A 241 -13.98 17.07 -12.73
C VAL A 241 -14.64 18.31 -13.33
#